data_AF-A0AAW3MWS4-F1
#
_entry.id   AF-A0AAW3MWS4-F1
#
_cell.length_a   1.000
_cell.length_b   1.000
_cell.length_c   1.000
_cell.angle_alpha   90.00
_cell.angle_beta   90.00
_cell.angle_gamma   90.00
#
_symmetry.space_group_name_H-M   'P 1'
#
loop_
_entity.id
_entity.type
_entity.pdbx_description
1 polymer ?
#
loop_
_entity_poly.entity_id
_entity_poly.type
_entity_poly.pdbx_seq_one_letter_code
_entity_poly.pdbx_strand_id
1 'polypeptide(L)'
;MAQTFDTQPYYRKLANNEALTEDEVVALLKAVDMYQASTAYLADCHAATLESLPKSTSKSERARQKSICLTAAGLLDGDTSGIRHQSRPDAAQARCRRAVESVN
;
A
#
# COMPACT_ATOMS: atom_id res chain seq x y z
N MET A 1 11.93 -12.13 -10.35
CA MET A 1 10.46 -12.27 -10.39
C MET A 1 9.95 -11.98 -8.99
N ALA A 2 9.05 -11.02 -8.80
CA ALA A 2 8.43 -10.80 -7.50
C ALA A 2 7.53 -12.03 -7.23
N GLN A 3 7.90 -12.86 -6.24
CA GLN A 3 6.99 -13.88 -5.74
C GLN A 3 5.85 -13.15 -5.03
N THR A 4 4.64 -13.26 -5.59
CA THR A 4 3.44 -12.81 -4.91
C THR A 4 3.22 -13.72 -3.70
N PHE A 5 3.34 -13.17 -2.50
CA PHE A 5 3.01 -13.91 -1.29
C PHE A 5 1.49 -14.07 -1.21
N ASP A 6 1.00 -15.30 -1.40
CA ASP A 6 -0.43 -15.59 -1.32
C ASP A 6 -0.86 -15.80 0.13
N THR A 7 -1.59 -14.83 0.68
CA THR A 7 -2.12 -14.90 2.05
C THR A 7 -3.37 -15.77 2.19
N GLN A 8 -4.03 -16.15 1.09
CA GLN A 8 -5.32 -16.86 1.11
C GLN A 8 -5.29 -18.21 1.82
N PRO A 9 -4.27 -19.08 1.63
CA PRO A 9 -4.22 -20.37 2.31
C PRO A 9 -4.18 -20.22 3.83
N TYR A 10 -3.42 -19.23 4.32
CA TYR A 10 -3.30 -18.95 5.75
C TYR A 10 -4.61 -18.43 6.35
N TYR A 11 -5.30 -17.51 5.65
CA TYR A 11 -6.61 -17.03 6.11
C TYR A 11 -7.65 -18.13 6.13
N ARG A 12 -7.62 -19.06 5.16
CA ARG A 12 -8.52 -20.22 5.17
C ARG A 12 -8.30 -21.11 6.40
N LYS A 13 -7.03 -21.41 6.72
CA LYS A 13 -6.69 -22.17 7.93
C LYS A 13 -7.21 -21.49 9.20
N LEU A 14 -6.92 -20.20 9.35
CA LEU A 14 -7.38 -19.41 10.50
C LEU A 14 -8.92 -19.37 10.61
N ALA A 15 -9.63 -19.21 9.48
CA ALA A 15 -11.09 -19.21 9.46
C ALA A 15 -11.71 -20.57 9.85
N ASN A 16 -11.00 -21.67 9.59
CA ASN A 16 -11.41 -23.04 9.94
C ASN A 16 -10.94 -23.48 11.34
N ASN A 17 -10.30 -22.60 12.13
CA ASN A 17 -9.61 -22.94 13.38
C ASN A 17 -8.51 -24.01 13.22
N GLU A 18 -7.89 -24.10 12.04
CA GLU A 18 -6.72 -24.95 11.81
C GLU A 18 -5.46 -24.24 12.33
N ALA A 19 -4.57 -25.00 12.98
CA ALA A 19 -3.29 -24.46 13.44
C ALA A 19 -2.36 -24.15 12.26
N LEU A 20 -1.68 -23.01 12.33
CA LEU A 20 -0.57 -22.69 11.45
C LEU A 20 0.70 -23.38 11.97
N THR A 21 1.55 -23.88 11.08
CA THR A 21 2.89 -24.32 11.46
C THR A 21 3.77 -23.12 11.81
N GLU A 22 4.87 -23.35 12.51
CA GLU A 22 5.84 -22.30 12.82
C GLU A 22 6.35 -21.59 11.54
N ASP A 23 6.69 -22.37 10.50
CA ASP A 23 7.11 -21.83 9.21
C ASP A 23 6.04 -20.94 8.56
N GLU A 24 4.77 -21.33 8.68
CA GLU A 24 3.65 -20.54 8.14
C GLU A 24 3.46 -19.22 8.90
N VAL A 25 3.64 -19.23 10.22
CA VAL A 25 3.62 -18.01 11.04
C VAL A 25 4.77 -17.09 10.67
N VAL A 26 6.00 -17.62 10.56
CA VAL A 26 7.18 -16.84 10.15
C VAL A 26 6.98 -16.24 8.76
N ALA A 27 6.40 -16.99 7.83
CA ALA A 27 6.12 -16.52 6.47
C ALA A 27 5.10 -15.36 6.47
N LEU A 28 4.02 -15.46 7.26
CA LEU A 28 3.05 -14.38 7.44
C LEU A 28 3.67 -13.13 8.04
N LEU A 29 4.48 -13.27 9.10
CA LEU A 29 5.14 -12.14 9.74
C LEU A 29 6.10 -11.42 8.79
N LYS A 30 6.88 -12.17 8.01
CA LYS A 30 7.74 -11.59 6.96
C LYS A 30 6.94 -10.85 5.90
N ALA A 31 5.78 -11.38 5.50
CA ALA A 31 4.92 -10.69 4.56
C ALA A 31 4.36 -9.37 5.12
N VAL A 32 3.92 -9.37 6.39
CA VAL A 32 3.49 -8.15 7.09
C VAL A 32 4.61 -7.12 7.15
N ASP A 33 5.82 -7.52 7.55
CA ASP A 33 6.99 -6.65 7.59
C ASP A 33 7.31 -6.04 6.21
N MET A 34 7.29 -6.86 5.15
CA MET A 34 7.46 -6.38 3.77
C MET A 34 6.39 -5.37 3.35
N TYR A 35 5.12 -5.58 3.74
CA TYR A 35 4.05 -4.63 3.45
C TYR A 35 4.21 -3.32 4.21
N GLN A 36 4.61 -3.37 5.49
CA GLN A 36 4.89 -2.18 6.29
C GLN A 36 6.05 -1.38 5.70
N ALA A 37 7.16 -2.04 5.36
CA ALA A 37 8.31 -1.41 4.72
C ALA A 37 7.95 -0.77 3.36
N SER A 38 7.16 -1.46 2.54
CA SER A 38 6.70 -0.94 1.24
C SER A 38 5.78 0.27 1.40
N THR A 39 4.89 0.23 2.39
CA THR A 39 3.98 1.35 2.69
C THR A 39 4.76 2.55 3.20
N ALA A 40 5.78 2.33 4.04
CA ALA A 40 6.65 3.39 4.54
C ALA A 40 7.42 4.07 3.40
N TYR A 41 8.01 3.29 2.51
CA TYR A 41 8.69 3.82 1.32
C TYR A 41 7.77 4.70 0.45
N LEU A 42 6.53 4.27 0.22
CA LEU A 42 5.55 5.04 -0.55
C LEU A 42 5.12 6.32 0.19
N ALA A 43 4.93 6.25 1.51
CA ALA A 43 4.61 7.41 2.34
C ALA A 43 5.73 8.47 2.26
N ASP A 44 6.99 8.05 2.38
CA ASP A 44 8.15 8.93 2.24
C ASP A 44 8.23 9.57 0.85
N CYS A 45 7.96 8.81 -0.21
CA CYS A 45 7.91 9.33 -1.58
C CYS A 45 6.82 10.40 -1.75
N HIS A 46 5.65 10.20 -1.14
CA HIS A 46 4.57 11.19 -1.15
C HIS A 46 4.90 12.43 -0.32
N ALA A 47 5.56 12.27 0.82
CA ALA A 47 6.05 13.37 1.64
C ALA A 47 7.06 14.23 0.88
N ALA A 48 8.09 13.60 0.28
CA ALA A 48 9.09 14.28 -0.54
C ALA A 48 8.47 15.00 -1.75
N THR A 49 7.46 14.40 -2.38
CA THR A 49 6.70 15.05 -3.46
C THR A 49 5.99 16.30 -2.96
N LEU A 50 5.31 16.22 -1.80
CA LEU A 50 4.58 17.36 -1.22
C LEU A 50 5.51 18.51 -0.82
N GLU A 51 6.66 18.18 -0.21
CA GLU A 51 7.69 19.14 0.21
C GLU A 51 8.33 19.86 -0.97
N SER A 52 8.47 19.17 -2.11
CA SER A 52 9.08 19.72 -3.33
C SER A 52 8.12 20.50 -4.23
N LEU A 53 6.81 20.59 -3.91
CA LEU A 53 5.83 21.29 -4.74
C LEU A 53 6.13 22.80 -4.88
N PRO A 54 6.40 23.31 -6.10
CA PRO A 54 6.68 24.74 -6.34
C PRO A 54 5.55 25.64 -5.86
N LYS A 55 5.81 26.87 -5.39
CA LYS A 55 4.79 27.84 -4.92
C LYS A 55 3.65 28.08 -5.93
N SER A 56 3.91 27.95 -7.22
CA SER A 56 2.95 28.08 -8.32
C SER A 56 1.94 26.93 -8.43
N THR A 57 2.17 25.77 -7.80
CA THR A 57 1.23 24.64 -7.82
C THR A 57 -0.13 25.06 -7.26
N SER A 58 -1.19 24.66 -7.97
CA SER A 58 -2.57 25.01 -7.64
C SER A 58 -2.97 24.53 -6.23
N LYS A 59 -3.89 25.27 -5.60
CA LYS A 59 -4.41 24.90 -4.27
C LYS A 59 -5.04 23.50 -4.25
N SER A 60 -5.72 23.13 -5.33
CA SER A 60 -6.35 21.82 -5.46
C SER A 60 -5.33 20.68 -5.50
N GLU A 61 -4.24 20.83 -6.26
CA GLU A 61 -3.21 19.80 -6.35
C GLU A 61 -2.45 19.65 -5.02
N ARG A 62 -2.15 20.75 -4.33
CA ARG A 62 -1.58 20.67 -2.97
C ARG A 62 -2.51 19.95 -2.00
N ALA A 63 -3.80 20.25 -2.04
CA ALA A 63 -4.78 19.60 -1.17
C ALA A 63 -4.87 18.09 -1.46
N ARG A 64 -4.81 17.71 -2.73
CA ARG A 64 -4.73 16.30 -3.16
C ARG A 64 -3.48 15.61 -2.62
N GLN A 65 -2.30 16.18 -2.83
CA GLN A 65 -1.04 15.58 -2.34
C GLN A 65 -1.00 15.50 -0.82
N LYS A 66 -1.49 16.52 -0.10
CA LYS A 66 -1.66 16.48 1.36
C LYS A 66 -2.58 15.34 1.79
N SER A 67 -3.71 15.16 1.11
CA SER A 67 -4.63 14.06 1.43
C SER A 67 -3.97 12.69 1.22
N ILE A 68 -3.22 12.50 0.13
CA ILE A 68 -2.52 11.25 -0.15
C ILE A 68 -1.48 10.97 0.94
N CYS A 69 -0.68 11.97 1.30
CA CYS A 69 0.34 11.83 2.34
C CYS A 69 -0.25 11.49 3.71
N LEU A 70 -1.35 12.13 4.11
CA LEU A 70 -2.05 11.83 5.37
C LEU A 70 -2.64 10.41 5.37
N THR A 71 -3.22 9.98 4.25
CA THR A 71 -3.70 8.60 4.13
C THR A 71 -2.56 7.59 4.23
N ALA A 72 -1.43 7.83 3.57
CA ALA A 72 -0.27 6.94 3.65
C ALA A 72 0.28 6.83 5.09
N ALA A 73 0.35 7.95 5.81
CA ALA A 73 0.76 7.96 7.23
C ALA A 73 -0.23 7.18 8.11
N GLY A 74 -1.54 7.41 7.96
CA GLY A 74 -2.56 6.69 8.74
C GLY A 74 -2.52 5.17 8.52
N LEU A 75 -2.21 4.71 7.31
CA LEU A 75 -2.07 3.27 7.04
C LEU A 75 -0.91 2.62 7.79
N LEU A 76 0.17 3.35 8.09
CA LEU A 76 1.28 2.85 8.90
C LEU A 76 0.88 2.68 10.36
N ASP A 77 -0.04 3.52 10.85
CA ASP A 77 -0.64 3.40 12.18
C ASP A 77 -1.79 2.36 12.24
N GLY A 78 -2.08 1.70 11.12
CA GLY A 78 -3.18 0.74 10.99
C GLY A 78 -4.57 1.38 10.79
N ASP A 79 -4.66 2.69 10.61
CA ASP A 79 -5.90 3.39 10.29
C ASP A 79 -6.27 3.22 8.81
N THR A 80 -7.29 2.40 8.55
CA THR A 80 -7.81 2.14 7.21
C THR A 80 -9.04 2.98 6.85
N SER A 81 -9.51 3.88 7.75
CA SER A 81 -10.71 4.70 7.54
C SER A 81 -10.60 5.63 6.34
N GLY A 82 -9.38 6.00 5.94
CA GLY A 82 -9.10 6.80 4.75
C GLY A 82 -9.31 6.06 3.41
N ILE A 83 -9.39 4.73 3.41
CA ILE A 83 -9.57 3.93 2.19
C ILE A 83 -11.04 3.96 1.76
N ARG A 84 -11.38 4.90 0.85
CA ARG A 84 -12.75 5.03 0.31
C ARG A 84 -13.13 3.92 -0.67
N HIS A 85 -12.16 3.41 -1.43
CA HIS A 85 -12.38 2.39 -2.44
C HIS A 85 -11.31 1.33 -2.33
N GLN A 86 -11.71 0.14 -1.87
CA GLN A 86 -10.83 -1.02 -1.88
C GLN A 86 -10.62 -1.48 -3.33
N SER A 87 -9.37 -1.45 -3.78
CA SER A 87 -8.98 -2.05 -5.05
C SER A 87 -8.20 -3.33 -4.77
N ARG A 88 -8.35 -4.32 -5.64
CA ARG A 88 -7.47 -5.48 -5.62
C ARG A 88 -6.04 -5.08 -6.06
N PRO A 89 -4.98 -5.70 -5.51
CA PRO A 89 -3.60 -5.39 -5.88
C PRO A 89 -3.28 -5.54 -7.38
N ASP A 90 -3.81 -6.59 -8.02
CA ASP A 90 -3.62 -6.86 -9.45
C ASP A 90 -4.24 -5.78 -10.34
N ALA A 91 -5.47 -5.35 -10.01
CA ALA A 91 -6.15 -4.26 -10.71
C ALA A 91 -5.41 -2.92 -10.53
N ALA A 92 -4.91 -2.64 -9.33
CA ALA A 92 -4.13 -1.44 -9.05
C ALA A 92 -2.80 -1.43 -9.82
N GLN A 93 -2.08 -2.57 -9.83
CA GLN A 93 -0.84 -2.71 -10.60
C GLN A 93 -1.07 -2.49 -12.09
N ALA A 94 -2.09 -3.13 -12.68
CA ALA A 94 -2.41 -2.98 -14.09
C ALA A 94 -2.77 -1.53 -14.44
N ARG A 95 -3.51 -0.84 -13.56
CA ARG A 95 -3.82 0.58 -13.73
C ARG A 95 -2.56 1.44 -13.70
N CYS A 96 -1.65 1.22 -12.74
CA CYS A 96 -0.39 1.97 -12.67
C CYS A 96 0.47 1.80 -13.92
N ARG A 97 0.60 0.56 -14.43
CA ARG A 97 1.37 0.30 -15.67
C ARG A 97 0.77 1.05 -16.87
N ARG A 98 -0.55 0.94 -17.07
CA ARG A 98 -1.24 1.68 -18.15
C ARG A 98 -1.10 3.19 -18.02
N ALA A 99 -1.14 3.71 -16.79
CA ALA A 99 -0.98 5.15 -16.55
C ALA A 99 0.42 5.63 -16.98
N VAL A 100 1.47 4.87 -16.65
CA VAL A 100 2.85 5.19 -17.09
C VAL A 100 2.97 5.15 -18.62
N GLU A 101 2.39 4.12 -19.26
CA GLU A 101 2.40 4.01 -20.72
C GLU A 101 1.66 5.16 -21.42
N SER A 102 0.63 5.73 -20.79
CA SER A 102 -0.19 6.81 -21.37
C SER A 102 0.42 8.21 -21.34
N VAL A 103 1.55 8.40 -20.65
CA VAL A 103 2.22 9.70 -20.49
C VAL A 103 3.40 9.87 -21.47
N ASN A 104 3.72 8.82 -22.24
CA ASN A 104 4.67 8.83 -23.35
C ASN A 104 3.96 8.99 -24.70
#